data_AF-A0A4Q5AHZ3-F1
#
_entry.id   AF-A0A4Q5AHZ3-F1
#
_cell.length_a   1.000
_cell.length_b   1.000
_cell.length_c   1.000
_cell.angle_alpha   90.00
_cell.angle_beta   90.00
_cell.angle_gamma   90.00
#
_symmetry.space_group_name_H-M   'P 1'
#
loop_
_entity.id
_entity.type
_entity.pdbx_description
1 polymer ?
#
loop_
_entity_poly.entity_id
_entity_poly.type
_entity_poly.pdbx_seq_one_letter_code
_entity_poly.pdbx_strand_id
1 'polypeptide(L)'
;MNVEYEDLFSIAESCMAASGCVEEVRIDIMQDAIDCGEPDLAIIDALDIVGNDMTRLSHFPPQVLDLANDPEWPEFHRFRDTLKKVVFN
;
A
#
# COMPACT_ATOMS: atom_id res chain seq x y z
N MET A 1 12.14 2.43 11.50
CA MET A 1 11.28 3.56 11.86
C MET A 1 9.94 2.91 12.16
N ASN A 2 9.42 3.02 13.38
CA ASN A 2 8.12 2.40 13.70
C ASN A 2 7.05 3.26 13.05
N VAL A 3 6.32 2.70 12.09
CA VAL A 3 5.08 3.30 11.59
C VAL A 3 4.05 3.08 12.71
N GLU A 4 3.51 4.16 13.26
CA GLU A 4 2.48 4.05 14.31
C GLU A 4 1.16 3.60 13.66
N TYR A 5 0.31 2.87 14.39
CA TYR A 5 -0.92 2.29 13.85
C TYR A 5 -1.89 3.33 13.24
N GLU A 6 -1.92 4.54 13.81
CA GLU A 6 -2.72 5.66 13.28
C GLU A 6 -2.21 6.16 11.92
N ASP A 7 -0.94 5.93 11.58
CA ASP A 7 -0.37 6.29 10.29
C ASP A 7 -0.82 5.31 9.18
N LEU A 8 -1.18 4.07 9.51
CA LEU A 8 -1.56 3.04 8.52
C LEU A 8 -2.83 3.41 7.75
N PHE A 9 -3.80 4.04 8.40
CA PHE A 9 -5.03 4.49 7.72
C PHE A 9 -4.72 5.56 6.65
N SER A 10 -3.90 6.54 7.01
CA SER A 10 -3.49 7.58 6.05
C SER A 10 -2.64 7.01 4.91
N ILE A 11 -1.78 6.03 5.20
CA ILE A 11 -1.02 5.31 4.18
C ILE A 11 -1.99 4.55 3.26
N ALA A 12 -2.97 3.83 3.80
CA ALA A 12 -3.96 3.07 3.04
C ALA A 12 -4.78 3.95 2.09
N GLU A 13 -5.33 5.06 2.58
CA GLU A 13 -6.07 6.02 1.74
C GLU A 13 -5.19 6.56 0.61
N SER A 14 -3.93 6.90 0.92
CA SER A 14 -2.97 7.39 -0.06
C SER A 14 -2.60 6.33 -1.10
N CYS A 15 -2.41 5.08 -0.68
CA CYS A 15 -2.15 3.94 -1.56
C CYS A 15 -3.33 3.63 -2.47
N MET A 16 -4.55 3.65 -1.93
CA MET A 16 -5.77 3.46 -2.72
C MET A 16 -5.87 4.51 -3.81
N ALA A 17 -5.67 5.79 -3.48
CA ALA A 17 -5.67 6.88 -4.46
C ALA A 17 -4.54 6.72 -5.50
N ALA A 18 -3.33 6.40 -5.05
CA ALA A 18 -2.16 6.22 -5.92
C ALA A 18 -2.25 4.99 -6.83
N SER A 19 -3.02 3.97 -6.44
CA SER A 19 -3.27 2.80 -7.29
C SER A 19 -3.89 3.20 -8.63
N GLY A 20 -4.70 4.27 -8.62
CA GLY A 20 -5.52 4.72 -9.73
C GLY A 20 -6.41 3.60 -10.26
N CYS A 21 -6.91 2.75 -9.35
CA CYS A 21 -7.93 1.75 -9.63
C CYS A 21 -9.18 2.45 -10.17
N VAL A 22 -9.82 1.82 -11.16
CA VAL A 22 -11.08 2.30 -11.77
C VAL A 22 -12.21 1.27 -11.66
N GLU A 23 -11.92 0.10 -11.09
CA GLU A 23 -12.90 -0.94 -10.86
C GLU A 23 -13.61 -0.67 -9.53
N GLU A 24 -14.89 -0.27 -9.59
CA GLU A 24 -15.69 0.13 -8.42
C GLU A 24 -15.67 -0.95 -7.33
N VAL A 25 -15.82 -2.23 -7.69
CA VAL A 25 -15.80 -3.34 -6.73
C VAL A 25 -14.49 -3.41 -5.94
N ARG A 26 -13.35 -3.12 -6.58
CA ARG A 26 -12.05 -3.14 -5.89
C ARG A 26 -11.84 -1.89 -5.03
N ILE A 27 -12.36 -0.75 -5.45
CA ILE A 27 -12.37 0.47 -4.64
C ILE A 27 -13.21 0.24 -3.38
N ASP A 28 -14.41 -0.34 -3.53
CA ASP A 28 -15.29 -0.66 -2.41
C ASP A 28 -14.62 -1.64 -1.43
N ILE A 29 -13.94 -2.69 -1.94
CA ILE A 29 -13.20 -3.63 -1.09
C ILE A 29 -12.08 -2.93 -0.29
N MET A 30 -11.30 -2.05 -0.93
CA MET A 30 -10.26 -1.30 -0.23
C MET A 30 -10.85 -0.34 0.82
N GLN A 31 -11.97 0.32 0.52
CA GLN A 31 -12.64 1.20 1.47
C GLN A 31 -13.24 0.43 2.65
N ASP A 32 -13.89 -0.71 2.39
CA ASP A 32 -14.45 -1.58 3.43
C ASP A 32 -13.36 -2.09 4.38
N ALA A 33 -12.17 -2.44 3.86
CA ALA A 33 -11.04 -2.83 4.68
C ALA A 33 -10.56 -1.68 5.59
N ILE A 34 -10.47 -0.45 5.06
CA ILE A 34 -10.15 0.73 5.86
C ILE A 34 -11.22 0.94 6.94
N ASP A 35 -12.50 0.89 6.59
CA ASP A 35 -13.61 1.14 7.52
C ASP A 35 -13.72 0.06 8.61
N CYS A 36 -13.30 -1.17 8.32
CA CYS A 36 -13.26 -2.29 9.27
C CYS A 36 -12.01 -2.26 10.17
N GLY A 37 -11.10 -1.32 9.97
CA GLY A 37 -9.87 -1.21 10.75
C GLY A 37 -8.75 -2.16 10.29
N GLU A 38 -8.79 -2.60 9.03
CA GLU A 38 -7.80 -3.44 8.36
C GLU A 38 -7.08 -2.65 7.23
N PRO A 39 -6.43 -1.50 7.54
CA PRO A 39 -5.82 -0.65 6.52
C PRO A 39 -4.64 -1.33 5.79
N ASP A 40 -3.98 -2.30 6.42
CA ASP A 40 -2.93 -3.11 5.82
C ASP A 40 -3.43 -3.89 4.59
N LEU A 41 -4.64 -4.46 4.66
CA LEU A 41 -5.25 -5.17 3.55
C LEU A 41 -5.53 -4.22 2.37
N ALA A 42 -5.98 -3.00 2.64
CA ALA A 42 -6.18 -1.99 1.59
C ALA A 42 -4.87 -1.58 0.92
N ILE A 43 -3.78 -1.42 1.67
CA ILE A 43 -2.44 -1.13 1.10
C ILE A 43 -1.99 -2.30 0.21
N ILE A 44 -2.16 -3.54 0.69
CA ILE A 44 -1.79 -4.74 -0.05
C ILE A 44 -2.58 -4.84 -1.36
N ASP A 45 -3.89 -4.59 -1.31
CA ASP A 45 -4.73 -4.68 -2.49
C ASP A 45 -4.36 -3.58 -3.52
N ALA A 46 -4.07 -2.37 -3.05
CA ALA A 46 -3.54 -1.28 -3.88
C ALA A 46 -2.20 -1.66 -4.54
N LEU A 47 -1.29 -2.32 -3.81
CA LEU A 47 -0.02 -2.82 -4.36
C LEU A 47 -0.23 -3.92 -5.40
N ASP A 48 -1.15 -4.86 -5.15
CA ASP A 48 -1.47 -5.94 -6.09
C ASP A 48 -2.14 -5.40 -7.37
N ILE A 49 -2.98 -4.36 -7.26
CA ILE A 49 -3.58 -3.67 -8.43
C ILE A 49 -2.50 -3.05 -9.32
N VAL A 50 -1.51 -2.39 -8.71
CA VAL A 50 -0.43 -1.73 -9.45
C VAL A 50 0.61 -2.71 -9.99
N GLY A 51 0.87 -3.78 -9.25
CA GLY A 51 1.83 -4.82 -9.61
C GLY A 51 3.24 -4.27 -9.81
N ASN A 52 3.72 -4.29 -11.06
CA ASN A 52 5.08 -3.85 -11.43
C ASN A 52 5.09 -2.51 -12.20
N ASP A 53 4.02 -1.73 -12.18
CA ASP A 53 4.02 -0.38 -12.77
C ASP A 53 4.81 0.60 -11.87
N MET A 54 6.10 0.76 -12.19
CA MET A 54 7.02 1.62 -11.44
C MET A 54 6.58 3.09 -11.41
N THR A 55 5.84 3.56 -12.42
CA THR A 55 5.38 4.95 -12.48
C THR A 55 4.32 5.16 -11.42
N ARG A 56 3.34 4.26 -11.33
CA ARG A 56 2.30 4.32 -10.30
C ARG A 56 2.87 4.06 -8.91
N LEU A 57 3.77 3.08 -8.76
CA LEU A 57 4.42 2.82 -7.47
C LEU A 57 5.21 4.03 -6.97
N SER A 58 5.76 4.87 -7.85
CA SER A 58 6.48 6.09 -7.43
C SER A 58 5.58 7.13 -6.74
N HIS A 59 4.26 7.01 -6.89
CA HIS A 59 3.27 7.86 -6.21
C HIS A 59 2.78 7.28 -4.88
N PHE A 60 3.20 6.05 -4.52
CA PHE A 60 2.87 5.49 -3.21
C PHE A 60 3.66 6.23 -2.12
N PRO A 61 3.14 6.26 -0.88
CA PRO A 61 3.91 6.77 0.25
C PRO A 61 5.20 5.96 0.45
N PRO A 62 6.36 6.60 0.73
CA PRO A 62 7.62 5.90 0.96
C PRO A 62 7.56 4.93 2.14
N GLN A 63 6.67 5.16 3.12
CA GLN A 63 6.42 4.29 4.26
C GLN A 63 6.01 2.86 3.86
N VAL A 64 5.47 2.67 2.65
CA VAL A 64 5.13 1.34 2.14
C VAL A 64 6.38 0.48 1.94
N LEU A 65 7.52 1.10 1.60
CA LEU A 65 8.81 0.39 1.57
C LEU A 65 9.27 0.04 2.99
N ASP A 66 9.00 0.88 3.99
CA ASP A 66 9.32 0.57 5.38
C ASP A 66 8.53 -0.65 5.85
N LEU A 67 7.23 -0.71 5.60
CA LEU A 67 6.38 -1.88 5.88
C LEU A 67 6.92 -3.14 5.21
N ALA A 68 7.32 -3.06 3.94
CA ALA A 68 7.90 -4.20 3.24
C ALA A 68 9.24 -4.68 3.82
N ASN A 69 9.96 -3.85 4.57
CA ASN A 69 11.20 -4.22 5.25
C ASN A 69 11.00 -4.57 6.73
N ASP A 70 9.82 -4.32 7.30
CA ASP A 70 9.54 -4.51 8.72
C ASP A 70 9.24 -5.99 9.03
N PRO A 71 10.01 -6.65 9.92
CA PRO A 71 9.75 -8.04 10.30
C PRO A 71 8.40 -8.28 10.96
N GLU A 72 7.74 -7.27 11.51
CA GLU A 72 6.40 -7.38 12.11
C GLU A 72 5.28 -7.48 11.07
N TRP A 73 5.56 -7.13 9.81
CA TRP A 73 4.61 -7.08 8.70
C TRP A 73 5.04 -8.01 7.52
N PRO A 74 5.07 -9.34 7.73
CA PRO A 74 5.61 -10.29 6.76
C PRO A 74 4.84 -10.35 5.42
N GLU A 75 3.55 -10.06 5.42
CA GLU A 75 2.71 -10.03 4.23
C GLU A 75 3.14 -8.97 3.21
N PHE A 76 3.83 -7.91 3.63
CA PHE A 76 4.41 -6.91 2.73
C PHE A 76 5.76 -7.33 2.13
N HIS A 77 6.43 -8.35 2.68
CA HIS A 77 7.78 -8.72 2.23
C HIS A 77 7.80 -9.18 0.78
N ARG A 78 6.67 -9.70 0.27
CA ARG A 78 6.52 -10.09 -1.14
C ARG A 78 6.70 -8.93 -2.12
N PHE A 79 6.49 -7.68 -1.68
CA PHE A 79 6.64 -6.48 -2.51
C PHE A 79 8.03 -5.85 -2.40
N ARG A 80 8.85 -6.26 -1.42
CA ARG A 80 10.12 -5.62 -1.06
C ARG A 80 11.06 -5.42 -2.24
N ASP A 81 11.28 -6.46 -3.04
CA ASP A 81 12.24 -6.41 -4.16
C ASP A 81 11.74 -5.51 -5.30
N THR A 82 10.43 -5.38 -5.46
CA THR A 82 9.81 -4.47 -6.42
C THR A 82 9.94 -3.04 -5.92
N LEU A 83 9.56 -2.76 -4.67
CA LEU A 83 9.59 -1.42 -4.07
C LEU A 83 11.01 -0.86 -3.95
N LYS A 84 12.03 -1.71 -3.74
CA LYS A 84 13.46 -1.28 -3.73
C LYS A 84 13.95 -0.71 -5.06
N LYS A 85 13.25 -0.98 -6.17
CA LYS A 85 13.58 -0.45 -7.50
C LYS A 85 12.89 0.89 -7.79
N VAL A 86 11.92 1.27 -6.95
CA VAL A 86 11.11 2.47 -7.12
C VAL A 86 11.85 3.67 -6.53
N VAL A 87 11.83 4.78 -7.26
CA VAL A 87 12.19 6.10 -6.73
C VAL A 87 10.88 6.76 -6.31
N PHE A 88 10.65 6.87 -5.00
CA PHE A 88 9.47 7.51 -4.45
C PHE A 88 9.57 9.04 -4.63
N ASN A 89 8.46 9.67 -5.04
CA ASN A 89 8.38 11.11 -5.34
C ASN A 89 7.79 11.93 -4.19
#